data_AF-A0A2W4R234-F1
#
_entry.id   AF-A0A2W4R234-F1
#
_cell.length_a   1.000
_cell.length_b   1.000
_cell.length_c   1.000
_cell.angle_alpha   90.00
_cell.angle_beta   90.00
_cell.angle_gamma   90.00
#
_symmetry.space_group_name_H-M   'P 1'
#
loop_
_entity.id
_entity.type
_entity.pdbx_description
1 polymer ?
#
loop_
_entity_poly.entity_id
_entity_poly.type
_entity_poly.pdbx_seq_one_letter_code
_entity_poly.pdbx_strand_id
1 'polypeptide(L)'
;IMGVALTAAQDLIHPDGRLNQIAHFGGDAFYCVDADKNPTNDLEAFEEDGGFLLLDANGQELWFVAAADVAEAVATLEADSEPVLIASGQGSYGPVELYVYLAGDEPEFVFIGYDEHGKSNSLTFRGCSPVGPGPDPDQPEAAEDPTPTATPFPVA
;
A
#
# COMPACT_ATOMS: atom_id res chain seq x y z
N ILE A 1 9.18 35.71 -18.30
CA ILE A 1 8.10 35.10 -17.50
C ILE A 1 8.70 33.81 -16.96
N MET A 2 9.05 33.77 -15.67
CA MET A 2 9.68 32.60 -15.05
C MET A 2 8.63 31.50 -14.92
N GLY A 3 8.89 30.34 -15.51
CA GLY A 3 8.10 29.13 -15.29
C GLY A 3 8.40 28.61 -13.90
N VAL A 4 7.39 28.53 -13.05
CA VAL A 4 7.49 27.81 -11.78
C VAL A 4 7.36 26.34 -12.12
N ALA A 5 8.44 25.60 -11.85
CA ALA A 5 8.48 24.16 -11.97
C ALA A 5 7.53 23.51 -10.95
N LEU A 6 6.77 22.51 -11.40
CA LEU A 6 6.22 21.48 -10.52
C LEU A 6 7.40 20.82 -9.80
N THR A 7 7.48 20.94 -8.47
CA THR A 7 8.41 20.15 -7.67
C THR A 7 7.62 19.01 -7.02
N ALA A 8 8.08 17.80 -7.31
CA ALA A 8 7.42 16.52 -7.09
C ALA A 8 7.22 16.18 -5.60
N ALA A 9 6.01 15.75 -5.24
CA ALA A 9 5.73 14.99 -4.01
C ALA A 9 6.18 13.51 -4.12
N GLN A 10 7.08 13.18 -5.06
CA GLN A 10 7.50 11.81 -5.36
C GLN A 10 8.75 11.37 -4.58
N ASP A 11 9.35 12.24 -3.78
CA ASP A 11 10.69 12.03 -3.19
C ASP A 11 10.68 11.21 -1.88
N LEU A 12 9.52 10.67 -1.48
CA LEU A 12 9.34 9.91 -0.23
C LEU A 12 8.91 8.45 -0.46
N ILE A 13 8.79 8.02 -1.72
CA ILE A 13 8.62 6.60 -2.06
C ILE A 13 10.00 6.00 -2.27
N HIS A 14 10.42 5.09 -1.39
CA HIS A 14 11.65 4.35 -1.61
C HIS A 14 11.51 3.55 -2.92
N PRO A 15 12.51 3.59 -3.81
CA PRO A 15 12.40 3.04 -5.16
C PRO A 15 12.32 1.50 -5.19
N ASP A 16 12.38 0.85 -4.04
CA ASP A 16 12.34 -0.62 -3.93
C ASP A 16 10.91 -1.19 -3.93
N GLY A 17 9.88 -0.35 -3.93
CA GLY A 17 8.50 -0.79 -4.08
C GLY A 17 7.86 -1.40 -2.83
N ARG A 18 8.45 -1.23 -1.64
CA ARG A 18 7.80 -1.71 -0.39
C ARG A 18 6.49 -0.96 -0.13
N LEU A 19 5.51 -1.66 0.44
CA LEU A 19 4.24 -1.10 0.90
C LEU A 19 4.44 -0.18 2.10
N ASN A 20 5.29 -0.57 3.05
CA ASN A 20 5.52 0.15 4.30
C ASN A 20 6.56 1.28 4.19
N GLN A 21 6.39 2.21 3.26
CA GLN A 21 7.34 3.33 3.07
C GLN A 21 7.41 4.27 4.28
N ILE A 22 6.28 4.44 4.96
CA ILE A 22 6.15 5.36 6.10
C ILE A 22 6.03 4.67 7.46
N ALA A 23 5.72 3.37 7.47
CA ALA A 23 5.51 2.60 8.68
C ALA A 23 6.77 1.80 9.03
N HIS A 24 7.34 2.07 10.20
CA HIS A 24 8.56 1.42 10.66
C HIS A 24 8.26 0.14 11.43
N PHE A 25 8.84 -0.97 10.97
CA PHE A 25 8.74 -2.29 11.60
C PHE A 25 10.14 -2.82 11.92
N GLY A 26 11.00 -1.95 12.49
CA GLY A 26 12.37 -2.32 12.87
C GLY A 26 13.31 -2.61 11.69
N GLY A 27 12.96 -2.15 10.50
CA GLY A 27 13.69 -2.42 9.26
C GLY A 27 13.08 -3.52 8.39
N ASP A 28 12.04 -4.21 8.85
CA ASP A 28 11.31 -5.17 8.03
C ASP A 28 10.65 -4.45 6.83
N ALA A 29 10.68 -5.12 5.68
CA ALA A 29 10.17 -4.59 4.43
C ALA A 29 9.04 -5.49 3.91
N PHE A 30 7.87 -4.89 3.69
CA PHE A 30 6.64 -5.56 3.32
C PHE A 30 6.26 -5.22 1.87
N TYR A 31 6.02 -6.23 1.03
CA TYR A 31 5.84 -6.09 -0.41
C TYR A 31 4.60 -6.82 -0.90
N CYS A 32 4.00 -6.34 -1.99
CA CYS A 32 3.35 -7.22 -2.96
C CYS A 32 4.40 -7.81 -3.89
N VAL A 33 4.28 -9.09 -4.21
CA VAL A 33 5.19 -9.78 -5.12
C VAL A 33 4.45 -10.64 -6.14
N ASP A 34 5.10 -10.88 -7.28
CA ASP A 34 4.70 -11.86 -8.28
C ASP A 34 5.05 -13.32 -7.86
N ALA A 35 4.77 -14.29 -8.73
CA ALA A 35 5.07 -15.71 -8.52
C ALA A 35 6.57 -16.00 -8.26
N ASP A 36 7.46 -15.17 -8.81
CA ASP A 36 8.91 -15.29 -8.64
C ASP A 36 9.42 -14.50 -7.42
N LYS A 37 8.50 -13.95 -6.61
CA LYS A 37 8.77 -13.09 -5.44
C LYS A 37 9.45 -11.76 -5.77
N ASN A 38 9.31 -11.26 -7.00
CA ASN A 38 9.77 -9.91 -7.34
C ASN A 38 8.71 -8.89 -6.90
N PRO A 39 9.12 -7.75 -6.31
CA PRO A 39 8.20 -6.67 -5.99
C PRO A 39 7.39 -6.22 -7.19
N THR A 40 6.07 -6.11 -7.02
CA THR A 40 5.15 -5.68 -8.08
C THR A 40 4.07 -4.76 -7.52
N ASN A 41 3.65 -3.79 -8.34
CA ASN A 41 2.44 -3.00 -8.09
C ASN A 41 1.27 -3.45 -8.99
N ASP A 42 1.52 -4.45 -9.85
CA ASP A 42 0.54 -5.00 -10.77
C ASP A 42 -0.30 -6.07 -10.06
N LEU A 43 -1.61 -5.84 -10.02
CA LEU A 43 -2.56 -6.76 -9.38
C LEU A 43 -2.70 -8.07 -10.16
N GLU A 44 -2.56 -8.04 -11.49
CA GLU A 44 -2.65 -9.26 -12.30
C GLU A 44 -1.48 -10.19 -11.97
N ALA A 45 -0.26 -9.64 -11.88
CA ALA A 45 0.93 -10.39 -11.48
C ALA A 45 0.87 -10.89 -10.03
N PHE A 46 0.17 -10.16 -9.14
CA PHE A 46 -0.08 -10.62 -7.78
C PHE A 46 -1.04 -11.82 -7.75
N GLU A 47 -2.10 -11.80 -8.57
CA GLU A 47 -3.13 -12.84 -8.60
C GLU A 47 -2.65 -14.15 -9.24
N GLU A 48 -1.68 -14.09 -10.17
CA GLU A 48 -1.05 -15.27 -10.80
C GLU A 48 0.04 -15.90 -9.91
N ASP A 49 -0.34 -16.44 -8.75
CA ASP A 49 0.55 -17.13 -7.77
C ASP A 49 1.51 -16.22 -6.97
N GLY A 50 1.29 -14.91 -6.98
CA GLY A 50 2.00 -13.95 -6.14
C GLY A 50 1.54 -13.95 -4.68
N GLY A 51 1.81 -12.84 -3.98
CA GLY A 51 1.38 -12.68 -2.61
C GLY A 51 2.00 -11.50 -1.88
N PHE A 52 1.80 -11.48 -0.55
CA PHE A 52 2.47 -10.54 0.33
C PHE A 52 3.72 -11.15 0.93
N LEU A 53 4.85 -10.44 0.84
CA LEU A 53 6.15 -10.89 1.31
C LEU A 53 6.70 -9.93 2.36
N LEU A 54 7.12 -10.47 3.50
CA LEU A 54 7.85 -9.76 4.55
C LEU A 54 9.30 -10.22 4.56
N LEU A 55 10.22 -9.29 4.41
CA LEU A 55 11.66 -9.51 4.50
C LEU A 55 12.24 -8.80 5.72
N ASP A 56 13.28 -9.37 6.31
CA ASP A 56 14.10 -8.69 7.32
C ASP A 56 14.99 -7.61 6.68
N ALA A 57 15.71 -6.85 7.52
CA ALA A 57 16.64 -5.81 7.07
C ALA A 57 17.81 -6.32 6.21
N ASN A 58 18.05 -7.64 6.16
CA ASN A 58 19.06 -8.29 5.33
C ASN A 58 18.48 -8.91 4.05
N GLY A 59 17.18 -8.79 3.81
CA GLY A 59 16.48 -9.41 2.69
C GLY A 59 16.14 -10.89 2.89
N GLN A 60 16.21 -11.42 4.10
CA GLN A 60 15.76 -12.77 4.43
C GLN A 60 14.24 -12.80 4.56
N GLU A 61 13.60 -13.82 3.98
CA GLU A 61 12.17 -14.02 4.13
C GLU A 61 11.81 -14.37 5.57
N LEU A 62 10.93 -13.55 6.15
CA LEU A 62 10.35 -13.76 7.46
C LEU A 62 8.96 -14.39 7.36
N TRP A 63 8.17 -13.93 6.39
CA TRP A 63 6.78 -14.33 6.25
C TRP A 63 6.26 -14.12 4.82
N PHE A 64 5.37 -15.00 4.38
CA PHE A 64 4.72 -14.94 3.07
C PHE A 64 3.25 -15.33 3.19
N VAL A 65 2.37 -14.60 2.51
CA VAL A 65 0.93 -14.85 2.42
C VAL A 65 0.57 -14.96 0.94
N ALA A 66 0.05 -16.12 0.51
CA ALA A 66 -0.28 -16.34 -0.89
C ALA A 66 -1.50 -15.51 -1.32
N ALA A 67 -1.52 -15.05 -2.57
CA ALA A 67 -2.67 -14.33 -3.13
C ALA A 67 -3.98 -15.14 -3.04
N ALA A 68 -3.90 -16.47 -3.10
CA ALA A 68 -5.05 -17.35 -2.93
C ALA A 68 -5.70 -17.23 -1.53
N ASP A 69 -4.88 -17.16 -0.47
CA ASP A 69 -5.37 -16.98 0.91
C ASP A 69 -6.01 -15.60 1.09
N VAL A 70 -5.44 -14.58 0.43
CA VAL A 70 -5.99 -13.22 0.40
C VAL A 70 -7.36 -13.20 -0.29
N ALA A 71 -7.48 -13.85 -1.45
CA ALA A 71 -8.72 -13.93 -2.19
C ALA A 71 -9.83 -14.65 -1.41
N GLU A 72 -9.51 -15.74 -0.71
CA GLU A 72 -10.46 -16.45 0.17
C GLU A 72 -10.96 -15.56 1.32
N ALA A 73 -10.06 -14.82 1.95
CA ALA A 73 -10.41 -13.91 3.03
C ALA A 73 -11.27 -12.73 2.55
N VAL A 74 -10.98 -12.17 1.36
CA VAL A 74 -11.80 -11.13 0.74
C VAL A 74 -13.21 -11.66 0.44
N ALA A 75 -13.33 -12.86 -0.15
CA ALA A 75 -14.64 -13.47 -0.41
C ALA A 75 -15.44 -13.70 0.89
N THR A 76 -14.76 -14.07 1.98
CA THR A 76 -15.37 -14.22 3.31
C THR A 76 -15.85 -12.86 3.85
N LEU A 77 -15.02 -11.82 3.75
CA LEU A 77 -15.38 -10.46 4.14
C LEU A 77 -16.61 -9.96 3.36
N GLU A 78 -16.67 -10.18 2.06
CA GLU A 78 -17.80 -9.75 1.23
C GLU A 78 -19.10 -10.49 1.58
N ALA A 79 -19.00 -11.75 2.00
CA ALA A 79 -20.16 -12.54 2.41
C ALA A 79 -20.73 -12.13 3.78
N ASP A 80 -19.83 -11.89 4.75
CA ASP A 80 -20.22 -11.72 6.15
C ASP A 80 -20.18 -10.26 6.63
N SER A 81 -19.51 -9.38 5.88
CA SER A 81 -19.26 -7.96 6.23
C SER A 81 -18.52 -7.73 7.56
N GLU A 82 -17.83 -8.75 8.07
CA GLU A 82 -17.03 -8.69 9.29
C GLU A 82 -15.53 -8.74 8.95
N PRO A 83 -14.65 -8.02 9.69
CA PRO A 83 -13.21 -8.07 9.46
C PRO A 83 -12.66 -9.50 9.54
N VAL A 84 -11.82 -9.87 8.58
CA VAL A 84 -11.24 -11.22 8.47
C VAL A 84 -9.73 -11.14 8.72
N LEU A 85 -9.22 -11.99 9.61
CA LEU A 85 -7.78 -12.26 9.71
C LEU A 85 -7.38 -13.11 8.51
N ILE A 86 -6.53 -12.58 7.65
CA ILE A 86 -6.01 -13.31 6.48
C ILE A 86 -4.96 -14.30 6.96
N ALA A 87 -3.96 -13.83 7.69
CA ALA A 87 -2.86 -14.66 8.17
C ALA A 87 -2.12 -14.00 9.33
N SER A 88 -1.41 -14.84 10.10
CA SER A 88 -0.47 -14.43 11.14
C SER A 88 0.93 -15.01 10.88
N GLY A 89 1.97 -14.30 11.30
CA GLY A 89 3.37 -14.70 11.08
C GLY A 89 4.32 -14.22 12.18
N GLN A 90 5.61 -14.14 11.83
CA GLN A 90 6.65 -13.51 12.65
C GLN A 90 7.41 -12.48 11.81
N GLY A 91 7.55 -11.27 12.36
CA GLY A 91 8.52 -10.28 11.92
C GLY A 91 9.79 -10.34 12.79
N SER A 92 10.74 -9.45 12.55
CA SER A 92 12.01 -9.43 13.27
C SER A 92 11.86 -9.16 14.78
N TYR A 93 10.82 -8.41 15.17
CA TYR A 93 10.66 -7.92 16.54
C TYR A 93 9.37 -8.38 17.23
N GLY A 94 8.59 -9.26 16.58
CA GLY A 94 7.36 -9.77 17.18
C GLY A 94 6.42 -10.43 16.17
N PRO A 95 5.25 -10.89 16.63
CA PRO A 95 4.22 -11.43 15.74
C PRO A 95 3.72 -10.35 14.78
N VAL A 96 3.34 -10.80 13.59
CA VAL A 96 2.69 -9.95 12.58
C VAL A 96 1.34 -10.53 12.21
N GLU A 97 0.41 -9.67 11.83
CA GLU A 97 -0.94 -10.04 11.43
C GLU A 97 -1.36 -9.21 10.21
N LEU A 98 -2.10 -9.84 9.30
CA LEU A 98 -2.72 -9.19 8.15
C LEU A 98 -4.23 -9.42 8.20
N TYR A 99 -4.98 -8.33 8.17
CA TYR A 99 -6.44 -8.33 8.16
C TYR A 99 -6.97 -7.69 6.88
N VAL A 100 -8.21 -8.00 6.56
CA VAL A 100 -9.02 -7.27 5.57
C VAL A 100 -10.36 -6.88 6.18
N TYR A 101 -10.83 -5.67 5.87
CA TYR A 101 -12.12 -5.15 6.32
C TYR A 101 -12.76 -4.28 5.23
N LEU A 102 -14.05 -3.98 5.35
CA LEU A 102 -14.75 -3.07 4.43
C LEU A 102 -14.58 -1.62 4.86
N ALA A 103 -13.97 -0.81 3.99
CA ALA A 103 -13.88 0.65 4.11
C ALA A 103 -14.90 1.30 3.17
N GLY A 104 -16.17 1.32 3.59
CA GLY A 104 -17.30 1.59 2.70
C GLY A 104 -17.71 0.30 2.00
N ASP A 105 -17.73 0.30 0.67
CA ASP A 105 -18.03 -0.88 -0.16
C ASP A 105 -16.76 -1.54 -0.74
N GLU A 106 -15.57 -1.09 -0.34
CA GLU A 106 -14.30 -1.57 -0.87
C GLU A 106 -13.46 -2.26 0.23
N PRO A 107 -12.80 -3.39 -0.09
CA PRO A 107 -11.90 -4.05 0.85
C PRO A 107 -10.62 -3.22 1.06
N GLU A 108 -10.20 -3.13 2.32
CA GLU A 108 -8.98 -2.46 2.74
C GLU A 108 -8.21 -3.36 3.70
N PHE A 109 -6.88 -3.35 3.58
CA PHE A 109 -5.99 -4.24 4.32
C PHE A 109 -5.33 -3.51 5.48
N VAL A 110 -5.13 -4.21 6.59
CA VAL A 110 -4.31 -3.73 7.72
C VAL A 110 -3.23 -4.75 8.02
N PHE A 111 -1.97 -4.31 7.91
CA PHE A 111 -0.82 -5.03 8.42
C PHE A 111 -0.43 -4.49 9.80
N ILE A 112 -0.26 -5.38 10.78
CA ILE A 112 0.15 -5.04 12.15
C ILE A 112 1.46 -5.76 12.44
N GLY A 113 2.41 -5.05 13.04
CA GLY A 113 3.72 -5.58 13.42
C GLY A 113 4.36 -4.74 14.51
N TYR A 114 5.63 -5.02 14.81
CA TYR A 114 6.39 -4.38 15.88
C TYR A 114 7.70 -3.78 15.36
N ASP A 115 8.15 -2.69 15.97
CA ASP A 115 9.46 -2.10 15.73
C ASP A 115 10.55 -2.61 16.70
N GLU A 116 11.78 -2.10 16.54
CA GLU A 116 12.95 -2.49 17.32
C GLU A 116 12.85 -2.17 18.83
N HIS A 117 11.86 -1.38 19.21
CA HIS A 117 11.56 -1.06 20.61
C HIS A 117 10.39 -1.88 21.16
N GLY A 118 9.85 -2.82 20.38
CA GLY A 118 8.68 -3.61 20.74
C GLY A 118 7.38 -2.79 20.75
N LYS A 119 7.37 -1.62 20.09
CA LYS A 119 6.15 -0.84 19.92
C LYS A 119 5.39 -1.40 18.71
N SER A 120 4.09 -1.60 18.87
CA SER A 120 3.23 -2.00 17.76
C SER A 120 2.99 -0.82 16.82
N ASN A 121 3.14 -1.09 15.52
CA ASN A 121 2.80 -0.19 14.44
C ASN A 121 1.79 -0.90 13.50
N SER A 122 1.09 -0.12 12.70
CA SER A 122 0.15 -0.63 11.71
C SER A 122 0.25 0.15 10.41
N LEU A 123 -0.10 -0.51 9.32
CA LEU A 123 -0.16 0.04 7.98
C LEU A 123 -1.50 -0.35 7.35
N THR A 124 -2.27 0.65 6.94
CA THR A 124 -3.50 0.45 6.17
C THR A 124 -3.24 0.74 4.69
N PHE A 125 -3.69 -0.14 3.80
CA PHE A 125 -3.40 -0.03 2.37
C PHE A 125 -4.48 -0.69 1.49
N ARG A 126 -4.48 -0.33 0.21
CA ARG A 126 -5.37 -0.89 -0.82
C ARG A 126 -4.54 -1.36 -2.01
N GLY A 127 -4.80 -2.60 -2.45
CA GLY A 127 -4.06 -3.22 -3.54
C GLY A 127 -2.54 -3.27 -3.29
N CYS A 128 -1.76 -3.10 -4.35
CA CYS A 128 -0.30 -3.22 -4.32
C CYS A 128 0.47 -1.92 -4.49
N SER A 129 -0.14 -0.77 -4.23
CA SER A 129 0.57 0.51 -4.31
C SER A 129 1.35 0.81 -3.03
N PRO A 130 2.61 1.29 -3.13
CA PRO A 130 3.35 1.78 -1.97
C PRO A 130 2.57 2.84 -1.21
N VAL A 131 2.49 2.71 0.13
CA VAL A 131 1.83 3.72 0.96
C VAL A 131 2.85 4.79 1.32
N GLY A 132 2.84 5.87 0.54
CA GLY A 132 3.62 7.07 0.81
C GLY A 132 3.02 7.91 1.95
N PRO A 133 3.74 8.96 2.38
CA PRO A 133 3.15 9.95 3.28
C PRO A 133 1.93 10.54 2.58
N GLY A 134 0.80 10.55 3.31
CA GLY A 134 -0.40 11.24 2.84
C GLY A 134 -0.08 12.70 2.50
N PRO A 135 -0.97 13.39 1.74
CA PRO A 135 -0.81 14.81 1.50
C PRO A 135 -0.61 15.51 2.85
N ASP A 136 0.46 16.31 2.94
CA ASP A 136 0.75 17.10 4.12
C ASP A 136 -0.51 17.93 4.43
N PRO A 137 -1.13 17.82 5.63
CA PRO A 137 -2.31 18.60 5.97
C PRO A 137 -2.06 20.12 5.93
N ASP A 138 -0.78 20.54 5.93
CA ASP A 138 -0.37 21.94 5.73
C ASP A 138 -0.06 22.30 4.26
N GLN A 139 -0.17 21.35 3.32
CA GLN A 139 -0.09 21.65 1.89
C GLN A 139 -1.43 22.27 1.44
N PRO A 140 -1.44 23.54 1.00
CA PRO A 140 -2.66 24.14 0.48
C PRO A 140 -3.19 23.29 -0.68
N GLU A 141 -4.47 22.91 -0.59
CA GLU A 141 -5.22 22.29 -1.68
C GLU A 141 -4.87 23.02 -2.97
N ALA A 142 -4.33 22.29 -3.94
CA ALA A 142 -4.05 22.85 -5.25
C ALA A 142 -5.39 23.37 -5.79
N ALA A 143 -5.54 24.69 -5.84
CA ALA A 143 -6.72 25.33 -6.39
C ALA A 143 -7.00 24.69 -7.75
N GLU A 144 -8.19 24.11 -7.90
CA GLU A 144 -8.66 23.60 -9.17
C GLU A 144 -8.47 24.70 -10.22
N ASP A 145 -7.63 24.42 -11.21
CA ASP A 145 -7.36 25.34 -12.31
C ASP A 145 -8.71 25.60 -13.01
N PRO A 146 -9.21 26.86 -13.06
CA PRO A 146 -10.48 27.12 -13.71
C PRO A 146 -10.40 26.67 -15.17
N THR A 147 -11.28 25.73 -15.51
CA THR A 147 -11.47 25.21 -16.87
C THR A 147 -11.37 26.35 -17.89
N PRO A 148 -10.49 26.26 -18.91
CA PRO A 148 -10.41 27.31 -19.92
C PRO A 148 -11.75 27.41 -20.64
N THR A 149 -12.41 28.55 -20.46
CA THR A 149 -13.65 28.90 -21.17
C THR A 149 -13.36 28.88 -22.67
N ALA A 150 -13.96 27.94 -23.38
CA ALA A 150 -13.88 27.86 -24.83
C ALA A 150 -14.43 29.15 -25.45
N THR A 151 -13.60 29.87 -26.19
CA THR A 151 -13.98 31.03 -27.01
C THR A 151 -14.87 30.55 -28.17
N PRO A 152 -16.06 31.13 -28.41
CA PRO A 152 -16.85 30.77 -29.57
C PRO A 152 -16.21 31.31 -30.86
N PHE A 153 -16.09 30.45 -31.86
CA PHE A 153 -15.68 30.79 -33.23
C PHE A 153 -16.64 31.80 -33.87
N PRO A 154 -16.17 32.77 -34.68
CA PRO A 154 -17.04 33.61 -35.48
C PRO A 154 -17.63 32.81 -36.66
N VAL A 155 -18.94 32.90 -36.84
CA VAL A 155 -19.64 32.43 -38.03
C VAL A 155 -19.43 33.47 -39.15
N ALA A 156 -19.09 32.97 -40.34
CA ALA A 156 -18.89 33.76 -41.57
C ALA A 156 -20.21 34.29 -42.15
#